data_AF-A0A6M0C9X6-F1
#
_entry.id   AF-A0A6M0C9X6-F1
#
_cell.length_a   1.000
_cell.length_b   1.000
_cell.length_c   1.000
_cell.angle_alpha   90.00
_cell.angle_beta   90.00
_cell.angle_gamma   90.00
#
_symmetry.space_group_name_H-M   'P 1'
#
loop_
_entity.id
_entity.type
_entity.pdbx_description
1 polymer ?
#
loop_
_entity_poly.entity_id
_entity_poly.type
_entity_poly.pdbx_seq_one_letter_code
_entity_poly.pdbx_strand_id
1 'polypeptide(L)' 'MERSTALLQAKALSIDDRIWLVQAIWDSISAETEQLELTEAQQQELSPRLADRQVNPQSVVSWEDIKAQALSRAGIQQ' A
#
# COMPACT_ATOMS: atom_id res chain seq x y z
N MET A 1 20.27 18.22 6.19
CA MET A 1 19.17 19.03 5.63
C MET A 1 18.04 19.04 6.63
N GLU A 2 17.53 20.21 7.02
CA GLU A 2 16.41 20.30 7.97
C GLU A 2 15.16 19.62 7.39
N ARG A 3 14.47 18.78 8.17
CA ARG A 3 13.28 18.01 7.72
C ARG A 3 12.21 18.93 7.13
N SER A 4 12.08 20.13 7.68
CA SER A 4 11.16 21.18 7.21
C SER A 4 11.47 21.65 5.79
N THR A 5 12.73 21.76 5.42
CA THR A 5 13.15 22.19 4.08
C THR A 5 12.85 21.13 3.03
N ALA A 6 13.01 19.85 3.37
CA ALA A 6 12.70 18.74 2.45
C ALA A 6 11.21 18.71 2.11
N LEU A 7 10.37 18.92 3.12
CA LEU A 7 8.93 18.97 2.92
C LEU A 7 8.52 20.17 2.07
N LEU A 8 9.14 21.34 2.25
CA LEU A 8 8.87 22.52 1.44
C LEU A 8 9.22 22.30 -0.04
N GLN A 9 10.39 21.70 -0.30
CA GLN A 9 10.83 21.39 -1.67
C GLN A 9 9.92 20.35 -2.33
N ALA A 10 9.57 19.28 -1.62
CA ALA A 10 8.63 18.29 -2.13
C ALA A 10 7.27 18.91 -2.45
N LYS A 11 6.76 19.82 -1.62
CA LYS A 11 5.48 20.50 -1.87
C LYS A 11 5.49 21.42 -3.10
N ALA A 12 6.66 21.97 -3.46
CA ALA A 12 6.83 22.84 -4.63
C ALA A 12 6.81 22.08 -5.96
N LEU A 13 6.93 20.74 -5.94
CA LEU A 13 6.84 19.89 -7.13
C LEU A 13 5.39 19.76 -7.64
N SER A 14 5.27 19.37 -8.92
CA SER A 14 3.99 19.00 -9.52
C SER A 14 3.38 17.77 -8.81
N ILE A 15 2.09 17.52 -8.98
CA ILE A 15 1.44 16.33 -8.38
C ILE A 15 2.13 15.04 -8.84
N ASP A 16 2.42 14.92 -10.13
CA ASP A 16 3.04 13.72 -10.70
C ASP A 16 4.45 13.50 -10.13
N ASP A 17 5.25 14.57 -10.05
CA ASP A 17 6.60 14.50 -9.47
C ASP A 17 6.56 14.18 -7.97
N ARG A 18 5.54 14.65 -7.24
CA ARG A 18 5.35 14.28 -5.83
C ARG A 18 5.01 12.81 -5.67
N ILE A 19 4.13 12.28 -6.53
CA ILE A 19 3.77 10.86 -6.51
C ILE A 19 5.01 10.01 -6.81
N TRP A 20 5.77 10.38 -7.85
CA TRP A 20 7.01 9.71 -8.18
C TRP A 20 8.04 9.78 -7.03
N LEU A 21 8.22 10.94 -6.41
CA LEU A 21 9.16 11.11 -5.29
C LEU A 21 8.75 10.27 -4.08
N VAL A 22 7.46 10.21 -3.75
CA VAL A 22 6.95 9.36 -2.67
C VAL A 22 7.25 7.89 -2.97
N GLN A 23 7.03 7.44 -4.21
CA GLN A 23 7.36 6.07 -4.61
C GLN A 23 8.86 5.79 -4.50
N ALA A 24 9.71 6.69 -5.02
CA ALA A 24 11.16 6.51 -4.99
C ALA A 24 11.72 6.44 -3.56
N ILE A 25 11.20 7.27 -2.65
CA ILE A 25 11.56 7.21 -1.23
C ILE A 25 11.08 5.91 -0.59
N TRP A 26 9.86 5.47 -0.93
CA TRP A 26 9.32 4.21 -0.41
C TRP A 26 10.14 3.00 -0.87
N ASP A 27 10.57 2.99 -2.14
CA ASP A 27 11.41 1.94 -2.70
C ASP A 27 12.80 1.91 -2.04
N SER A 28 13.39 3.08 -1.75
CA SER A 28 14.69 3.15 -1.07
C SER A 28 14.62 2.61 0.37
N ILE A 29 13.57 2.98 1.11
CA ILE A 29 13.34 2.45 2.47
C ILE A 29 13.18 0.92 2.42
N SER A 30 12.41 0.42 1.44
CA SER A 30 12.19 -1.01 1.28
C SER A 30 13.47 -1.78 0.95
N ALA A 31 14.40 -1.17 0.21
CA ALA A 31 15.69 -1.76 -0.13
C ALA A 31 16.71 -1.73 1.03
N GLU A 32 16.62 -0.74 1.92
CA GLU A 32 17.48 -0.61 3.11
C GLU A 32 16.97 -1.40 4.32
N THR A 33 15.69 -1.75 4.34
CA THR A 33 15.09 -2.54 5.42
C THR A 33 15.58 -3.98 5.32
N GLU A 34 16.19 -4.52 6.39
CA GLU A 34 16.50 -5.94 6.48
C GLU A 34 15.23 -6.75 6.17
N GLN A 35 15.36 -7.75 5.31
CA GLN A 35 14.24 -8.64 4.99
C GLN A 35 13.77 -9.29 6.29
N LEU A 36 12.64 -8.78 6.81
CA LEU A 36 12.00 -9.37 7.97
C LEU A 36 11.47 -10.73 7.54
N GLU A 37 12.13 -11.77 8.03
CA GLU A 37 11.65 -13.13 7.86
C GLU A 37 10.24 -13.24 8.47
N LEU A 38 9.32 -13.79 7.70
CA LEU A 38 7.98 -14.07 8.18
C LEU A 38 8.07 -15.12 9.30
N THR A 39 7.36 -14.89 10.40
CA THR A 39 7.21 -15.91 11.44
C THR A 39 6.47 -17.12 10.87
N GLU A 40 6.66 -18.30 11.48
CA GLU A 40 5.95 -19.51 11.05
C GLU A 40 4.43 -19.32 11.00
N ALA A 41 3.86 -18.62 11.99
CA ALA A 41 2.43 -18.32 12.02
C ALA A 41 1.99 -17.44 10.85
N GLN A 42 2.81 -16.47 10.45
CA GLN A 42 2.53 -15.64 9.27
C GLN A 42 2.64 -16.45 7.97
N GLN A 43 3.66 -17.31 7.85
CA GLN A 43 3.83 -18.17 6.68
C GLN A 43 2.67 -19.17 6.53
N GLN A 44 2.21 -19.76 7.64
CA GLN A 44 1.06 -20.67 7.67
C GLN A 44 -0.23 -19.99 7.21
N GLU A 45 -0.45 -18.72 7.56
CA GLU A 45 -1.62 -17.97 7.11
C GLU A 45 -1.51 -17.52 5.64
N LEU A 46 -0.32 -17.06 5.21
CA LEU A 46 -0.13 -16.46 3.90
C LEU A 46 -0.01 -17.51 2.78
N SER A 47 0.61 -18.67 3.04
CA SER A 47 0.82 -19.73 2.04
C SER A 47 -0.48 -20.20 1.38
N PRO A 48 -1.55 -20.58 2.12
CA PRO A 48 -2.81 -20.99 1.49
C PRO A 48 -3.51 -19.85 0.75
N ARG A 49 -3.44 -18.60 1.26
CA ARG A 49 -4.02 -17.43 0.59
C ARG A 49 -3.32 -17.12 -0.74
N LEU A 50 -2.01 -17.30 -0.78
CA LEU A 50 -1.23 -17.14 -2.00
C LEU A 50 -1.58 -18.21 -3.04
N ALA A 51 -1.71 -19.46 -2.61
CA ALA A 51 -2.15 -20.55 -3.47
C ALA A 51 -3.56 -20.31 -4.03
N ASP A 52 -4.51 -19.88 -3.19
CA ASP A 52 -5.86 -19.51 -3.63
C ASP A 52 -5.85 -18.37 -4.64
N ARG A 53 -5.07 -17.30 -4.40
CA ARG A 53 -4.90 -16.17 -5.34
C ARG A 53 -4.40 -16.63 -6.71
N GLN A 54 -3.46 -17.58 -6.74
CA GLN A 54 -2.87 -18.10 -7.98
C GLN A 54 -3.88 -18.90 -8.81
N VAL A 55 -4.75 -19.69 -8.18
CA VAL A 55 -5.77 -20.47 -8.89
C VAL A 55 -7.04 -19.66 -9.18
N ASN A 56 -7.30 -18.60 -8.39
CA ASN A 56 -8.47 -17.73 -8.49
C ASN A 56 -8.09 -16.25 -8.70
N PRO A 57 -7.39 -15.87 -9.81
CA PRO A 57 -6.90 -14.51 -10.00
C PRO A 57 -8.02 -13.47 -10.13
N GLN A 58 -9.22 -13.88 -10.56
CA GLN A 58 -10.42 -13.04 -10.66
C GLN A 58 -11.23 -12.97 -9.36
N SER A 59 -10.78 -13.62 -8.27
CA SER A 59 -11.34 -13.45 -6.93
C SER A 59 -10.89 -12.11 -6.35
N VAL A 60 -11.39 -11.03 -6.95
CA VAL A 60 -11.13 -9.65 -6.59
C VAL A 60 -12.45 -8.92 -6.48
N VAL A 61 -12.52 -7.95 -5.58
CA VAL A 61 -13.65 -7.01 -5.48
C VAL A 61 -13.16 -5.68 -6.03
N SER A 62 -13.97 -5.00 -6.83
CA SER A 62 -13.60 -3.69 -7.35
C SER A 62 -13.44 -2.69 -6.20
N TRP A 63 -12.59 -1.68 -6.40
CA TRP A 63 -12.45 -0.61 -5.41
C TRP A 63 -13.78 0.10 -5.14
N GLU A 64 -14.58 0.31 -6.18
CA GLU A 64 -15.89 0.96 -6.09
C GLU A 64 -16.83 0.16 -5.17
N ASP A 65 -16.92 -1.16 -5.38
CA ASP A 65 -17.79 -2.05 -4.61
C ASP A 65 -17.38 -2.14 -3.14
N ILE A 66 -16.08 -2.33 -2.87
CA ILE A 66 -15.61 -2.47 -1.48
C ILE A 66 -15.71 -1.14 -0.73
N LYS A 67 -15.48 -0.01 -1.41
CA LYS A 67 -15.66 1.33 -0.84
C LYS A 67 -17.13 1.59 -0.50
N ALA A 68 -18.05 1.26 -1.42
CA ALA A 68 -19.49 1.41 -1.17
C ALA A 68 -19.94 0.58 0.04
N GLN A 69 -19.49 -0.67 0.12
CA GLN A 69 -19.78 -1.54 1.27
C GLN A 69 -19.20 -0.99 2.57
N ALA A 70 -17.94 -0.52 2.57
CA ALA A 70 -17.29 0.04 3.75
C ALA A 70 -18.01 1.30 4.26
N LEU A 71 -18.40 2.21 3.36
CA LEU A 71 -19.14 3.43 3.70
C LEU A 71 -20.53 3.12 4.26
N SER A 72 -21.25 2.16 3.65
CA SER A 72 -22.53 1.69 4.17
C SER A 72 -22.41 1.13 5.59
N ARG A 73 -21.38 0.32 5.87
CA ARG A 73 -21.11 -0.19 7.23
C ARG A 73 -20.76 0.91 8.22
N ALA A 74 -20.09 1.96 7.76
CA ALA A 74 -19.76 3.13 8.56
C ALA A 74 -20.93 4.12 8.74
N GLY A 75 -22.09 3.87 8.12
CA GLY A 75 -23.25 4.78 8.17
C GLY A 75 -23.05 6.09 7.41
N ILE A 76 -22.04 6.16 6.53
CA ILE A 76 -21.75 7.33 5.70
C ILE A 76 -22.47 7.13 4.37
N GLN A 77 -23.53 7.89 4.13
CA GLN A 77 -24.15 7.97 2.82
C GLN A 77 -23.36 8.95 1.94
N GLN A 78 -23.04 8.55 0.72
CA GLN A 78 -22.54 9.46 -0.31
C GLN A 78 -23.70 10.18 -1.00
#